data_AF-A0A9D7WGR3-F1
#
_entry.id   AF-A0A9D7WGR3-F1
#
_cell.length_a   1.000
_cell.length_b   1.000
_cell.length_c   1.000
_cell.angle_alpha   90.00
_cell.angle_beta   90.00
_cell.angle_gamma   90.00
#
_symmetry.space_group_name_H-M   'P 1'
#
loop_
_entity.id
_entity.type
_entity.pdbx_description
1 polymer ?
#
loop_
_entity_poly.entity_id
_entity_poly.type
_entity_poly.pdbx_seq_one_letter_code
_entity_poly.pdbx_strand_id
1 'polypeptide(L)'
;VERLEKYKDDNDIFISFISNAKDFTETGKSGVLTAQVGLNTKSEYNTPNGIYTYPIAEVYDMYAGPSARRFKKFDVPFVKGMPKIAILRRKGKFINEIGEGRSYSRGNLAGDVKKMTLYAVPKLMKTLGVKNEMLMWMIVGSVIGYGMKESDNKGDGGQFWNASRLLGALIAQAGMVKKLDFEKKNTKRGIELYFRIGTSPKVSAFYFIVPDKKLTEGSKNWKKGMEVDEFEDYLDPQKEQKVSIKIKNDWFNYVEYTYGNDIVAANIINPSTEQKDKDGGNPYANAWANLLVNTGYDSIADRRGHGIIHRAEPVQAVFLSRRGYDVVDIIDNKSYKNKTPHAIDYKKLDSKEEKVEFIVNEIIENRYDPDKEDKELTAKGNSVLHSRMSTFYKACNDYKVKLDRDVLEEVIKKHPEAAVGMHHYTDDEKFLNYFYKWAFIEDPLQVKVLLELEKSKLDVDSLIFAMKEANEIKLGSGKIVTWVNRWYELKKEVPLKLQLAAIDIWPGSAKYFGDSKDLEAFEKILKSDQPDGIKGYFMNNSTKSITDFSKDPKFEIRVIDIIVNDYFKDLGSEFFKQLEKETEEERKNKLDEQYNYIIFNVFRRKLTSNGEKHLYNRMHNYKTQK
;
A
#
# COMPACT_ATOMS: atom_id res chain seq x y z
N VAL A 1 0.80 17.56 -16.54
CA VAL A 1 0.05 18.84 -16.68
C VAL A 1 0.36 19.54 -17.98
N GLU A 2 1.64 19.84 -18.26
CA GLU A 2 2.06 20.52 -19.50
C GLU A 2 1.53 19.87 -20.78
N ARG A 3 1.62 18.53 -20.91
CA ARG A 3 1.06 17.80 -22.06
C ARG A 3 -0.45 17.97 -22.25
N LEU A 4 -1.19 18.30 -21.18
CA LEU A 4 -2.64 18.51 -21.20
C LEU A 4 -3.02 19.98 -21.46
N GLU A 5 -2.06 20.91 -21.37
CA GLU A 5 -2.33 22.35 -21.51
C GLU A 5 -2.93 22.70 -22.88
N LYS A 6 -2.51 22.03 -23.95
CA LYS A 6 -3.08 22.22 -25.30
C LYS A 6 -4.57 21.90 -25.41
N TYR A 7 -5.16 21.25 -24.41
CA TYR A 7 -6.59 20.90 -24.38
C TYR A 7 -7.40 21.67 -23.35
N LYS A 8 -6.79 22.55 -22.55
CA LYS A 8 -7.44 23.14 -21.36
C LYS A 8 -8.70 23.95 -21.66
N ASP A 9 -8.84 24.46 -22.89
CA ASP A 9 -9.99 25.27 -23.30
C ASP A 9 -10.99 24.49 -24.18
N ASP A 10 -10.73 23.20 -24.46
CA ASP A 10 -11.60 22.36 -25.29
C ASP A 10 -12.65 21.65 -24.42
N ASN A 11 -13.87 22.19 -24.44
CA ASN A 11 -15.01 21.64 -23.71
C ASN A 11 -15.46 20.26 -24.20
N ASP A 12 -14.97 19.72 -25.31
CA ASP A 12 -15.29 18.37 -25.76
C ASP A 12 -14.19 17.36 -25.47
N ILE A 13 -13.10 17.77 -24.81
CA ILE A 13 -12.02 16.88 -24.40
C ILE A 13 -12.20 16.39 -22.97
N PHE A 14 -11.96 15.09 -22.82
CA PHE A 14 -12.03 14.37 -21.57
C PHE A 14 -10.76 13.54 -21.39
N ILE A 15 -10.38 13.28 -20.15
CA ILE A 15 -9.25 12.40 -19.83
C ILE A 15 -9.72 11.19 -19.03
N SER A 16 -9.13 10.03 -19.32
CA SER A 16 -9.28 8.81 -18.53
C SER A 16 -7.91 8.28 -18.16
N PHE A 17 -7.76 7.73 -16.96
CA PHE A 17 -6.51 7.16 -16.47
C PHE A 17 -6.54 5.64 -16.67
N ILE A 18 -5.53 5.10 -17.34
CA ILE A 18 -5.59 3.78 -17.97
C ILE A 18 -4.33 2.97 -17.66
N SER A 19 -4.49 1.66 -17.49
CA SER A 19 -3.37 0.71 -17.33
C SER A 19 -2.72 0.34 -18.67
N ASN A 20 -3.53 0.20 -19.72
CA ASN A 20 -3.08 -0.25 -21.03
C ASN A 20 -3.72 0.55 -22.16
N ALA A 21 -2.89 1.02 -23.10
CA ALA A 21 -3.33 1.76 -24.28
C ALA A 21 -4.14 0.90 -25.26
N LYS A 22 -3.84 -0.41 -25.33
CA LYS A 22 -4.55 -1.35 -26.22
C LYS A 22 -6.02 -1.47 -25.85
N ASP A 23 -6.33 -1.36 -24.56
CA ASP A 23 -7.69 -1.38 -24.08
C ASP A 23 -8.50 -0.24 -24.70
N PHE A 24 -7.92 0.91 -25.02
CA PHE A 24 -8.66 2.01 -25.68
C PHE A 24 -8.61 1.96 -27.22
N THR A 25 -7.57 1.36 -27.80
CA THR A 25 -7.24 1.49 -29.24
C THR A 25 -7.52 0.25 -30.06
N GLU A 26 -7.37 -0.96 -29.49
CA GLU A 26 -7.59 -2.21 -30.20
C GLU A 26 -9.07 -2.63 -30.04
N THR A 27 -9.71 -2.99 -31.16
CA THR A 27 -11.05 -3.55 -31.17
C THR A 27 -11.01 -4.93 -30.52
N GLY A 28 -11.56 -5.07 -29.31
CA GLY A 28 -12.01 -6.37 -28.83
C GLY A 28 -12.92 -6.98 -29.90
N LYS A 29 -12.59 -8.17 -30.39
CA LYS A 29 -13.33 -8.88 -31.43
C LYS A 29 -14.74 -9.23 -30.95
N SER A 30 -15.68 -8.31 -31.04
CA SER A 30 -17.13 -8.56 -31.15
C SER A 30 -17.84 -7.21 -31.11
N GLY A 31 -18.76 -6.95 -32.05
CA GLY A 31 -19.62 -5.76 -32.07
C GLY A 31 -20.63 -5.66 -30.92
N VAL A 32 -20.32 -6.28 -29.78
CA VAL A 32 -21.03 -6.19 -28.50
C VAL A 32 -20.36 -5.06 -27.70
N LEU A 33 -21.06 -4.48 -26.73
CA LEU A 33 -20.63 -3.40 -25.82
C LEU A 33 -19.40 -3.76 -24.93
N THR A 34 -18.34 -4.37 -25.47
CA THR A 34 -17.23 -5.01 -24.76
C THR A 34 -15.96 -4.17 -24.75
N ALA A 35 -16.06 -2.85 -24.94
CA ALA A 35 -14.99 -1.97 -24.46
C ALA A 35 -15.00 -1.98 -22.92
N GLN A 36 -14.47 -3.07 -22.33
CA GLN A 36 -14.19 -3.26 -20.90
C GLN A 36 -13.00 -2.41 -20.46
N VAL A 37 -13.10 -1.12 -20.71
CA VAL A 37 -11.94 -0.25 -20.77
C VAL A 37 -12.15 0.82 -19.73
N GLY A 38 -11.66 0.57 -18.51
CA GLY A 38 -11.95 1.41 -17.35
C GLY A 38 -13.35 1.18 -16.77
N LEU A 39 -13.84 -0.07 -16.78
CA LEU A 39 -14.99 -0.42 -15.95
C LEU A 39 -14.64 -0.12 -14.50
N ASN A 40 -15.43 0.71 -13.85
CA ASN A 40 -15.37 0.93 -12.41
C ASN A 40 -15.89 -0.31 -11.64
N THR A 41 -15.45 -1.52 -12.02
CA THR A 41 -15.93 -2.82 -11.49
C THR A 41 -15.63 -3.04 -10.02
N LYS A 42 -14.82 -2.16 -9.41
CA LYS A 42 -14.46 -2.21 -7.99
C LYS A 42 -15.08 -1.07 -7.18
N SER A 43 -15.82 -0.17 -7.81
CA SER A 43 -16.51 0.86 -7.05
C SER A 43 -17.68 0.27 -6.28
N GLU A 44 -17.67 0.51 -4.98
CA GLU A 44 -18.82 0.27 -4.10
C GLU A 44 -19.97 1.26 -4.39
N TYR A 45 -19.77 2.20 -5.32
CA TYR A 45 -20.79 3.13 -5.75
C TYR A 45 -21.65 2.55 -6.86
N ASN A 46 -22.96 2.69 -6.65
CA ASN A 46 -23.99 2.29 -7.59
C ASN A 46 -24.01 3.25 -8.80
N THR A 47 -23.25 2.91 -9.83
CA THR A 47 -23.03 3.71 -11.04
C THR A 47 -23.18 2.82 -12.29
N PRO A 48 -23.56 3.36 -13.47
CA PRO A 48 -23.73 2.52 -14.66
C PRO A 48 -22.37 2.00 -15.16
N ASN A 49 -22.38 0.86 -15.84
CA ASN A 49 -21.15 0.44 -16.52
C ASN A 49 -20.81 1.40 -17.66
N GLY A 50 -19.55 1.83 -17.70
CA GLY A 50 -19.07 2.80 -18.66
C GLY A 50 -17.61 3.17 -18.40
N ILE A 51 -17.12 4.09 -19.21
CA ILE A 51 -15.76 4.61 -19.15
C ILE A 51 -15.81 5.93 -18.42
N TYR A 52 -15.24 5.95 -17.22
CA TYR A 52 -15.22 7.13 -16.36
C TYR A 52 -14.06 8.03 -16.73
N THR A 53 -14.37 9.32 -16.81
CA THR A 53 -13.50 10.33 -17.39
C THR A 53 -13.68 11.65 -16.65
N TYR A 54 -12.76 12.57 -16.91
CA TYR A 54 -12.80 13.92 -16.35
C TYR A 54 -12.82 14.93 -17.49
N PRO A 55 -13.77 15.87 -17.52
CA PRO A 55 -13.78 16.92 -18.52
C PRO A 55 -12.56 17.83 -18.29
N ILE A 56 -11.73 18.00 -19.33
CA ILE A 56 -10.39 18.56 -19.14
C ILE A 56 -10.42 20.02 -18.71
N ALA A 57 -11.37 20.81 -19.21
CA ALA A 57 -11.44 22.23 -18.94
C ALA A 57 -11.65 22.52 -17.45
N GLU A 58 -12.60 21.82 -16.84
CA GLU A 58 -12.93 21.96 -15.43
C GLU A 58 -11.82 21.43 -14.53
N VAL A 59 -11.30 20.24 -14.83
CA VAL A 59 -10.22 19.66 -14.02
C VAL A 59 -8.92 20.45 -14.19
N TYR A 60 -8.65 21.00 -15.37
CA TYR A 60 -7.50 21.88 -15.55
C TYR A 60 -7.64 23.15 -14.71
N ASP A 61 -8.80 23.82 -14.72
CA ASP A 61 -9.02 25.02 -13.88
C ASP A 61 -8.86 24.71 -12.39
N MET A 62 -9.47 23.60 -11.92
CA MET A 62 -9.41 23.18 -10.51
C MET A 62 -7.98 22.88 -10.02
N TYR A 63 -7.17 22.19 -10.84
CA TYR A 63 -5.92 21.57 -10.39
C TYR A 63 -4.65 22.23 -10.95
N ALA A 64 -4.75 23.00 -12.04
CA ALA A 64 -3.62 23.59 -12.74
C ALA A 64 -3.85 25.05 -13.20
N GLY A 65 -5.08 25.57 -13.11
CA GLY A 65 -5.47 26.91 -13.49
C GLY A 65 -5.19 27.98 -12.44
N PRO A 66 -5.67 29.22 -12.64
CA PRO A 66 -5.50 30.33 -11.70
C PRO A 66 -6.02 30.03 -10.30
N SER A 67 -7.00 29.12 -10.20
CA SER A 67 -7.61 28.66 -8.95
C SER A 67 -6.69 27.73 -8.13
N ALA A 68 -5.62 27.17 -8.71
CA ALA A 68 -4.73 26.22 -8.04
C ALA A 68 -3.79 26.92 -7.03
N ARG A 69 -3.99 26.66 -5.73
CA ARG A 69 -3.41 27.47 -4.64
C ARG A 69 -1.91 27.31 -4.33
N ARG A 70 -1.12 26.46 -5.00
CA ARG A 70 0.35 26.36 -4.72
C ARG A 70 1.16 25.45 -5.65
N PHE A 71 0.55 24.46 -6.31
CA PHE A 71 1.25 23.53 -7.22
C PHE A 71 0.34 23.09 -8.37
N LYS A 72 0.83 23.14 -9.61
CA LYS A 72 0.14 22.60 -10.80
C LYS A 72 0.19 21.07 -10.77
N LYS A 73 -0.69 20.43 -10.01
CA LYS A 73 -0.75 18.97 -9.90
C LYS A 73 -2.16 18.47 -10.14
N PHE A 74 -2.34 17.67 -11.18
CA PHE A 74 -3.53 16.85 -11.35
C PHE A 74 -3.49 15.73 -10.29
N ASP A 75 -4.27 15.88 -9.21
CA ASP A 75 -4.38 14.88 -8.14
C ASP A 75 -5.80 14.30 -8.12
N VAL A 76 -6.02 13.31 -8.98
CA VAL A 76 -7.30 12.62 -9.12
C VAL A 76 -7.31 11.39 -8.18
N PRO A 77 -8.16 11.37 -7.12
CA PRO A 77 -7.94 10.51 -5.96
C PRO A 77 -7.89 9.00 -6.24
N PHE A 78 -8.71 8.51 -7.18
CA PHE A 78 -8.92 7.08 -7.37
C PHE A 78 -8.01 6.43 -8.43
N VAL A 79 -7.36 7.23 -9.27
CA VAL A 79 -6.65 6.72 -10.45
C VAL A 79 -5.25 7.32 -10.67
N LYS A 80 -4.72 8.07 -9.68
CA LYS A 80 -3.36 8.66 -9.71
C LYS A 80 -2.21 7.68 -9.98
N GLY A 81 -2.42 6.39 -9.75
CA GLY A 81 -1.42 5.33 -9.93
C GLY A 81 -1.33 4.77 -11.35
N MET A 82 -2.29 5.09 -12.23
CA MET A 82 -2.33 4.52 -13.58
C MET A 82 -1.17 5.06 -14.44
N PRO A 83 -0.54 4.22 -15.28
CA PRO A 83 0.61 4.61 -16.08
C PRO A 83 0.31 5.54 -17.24
N LYS A 84 -0.91 5.52 -17.78
CA LYS A 84 -1.25 6.28 -18.98
C LYS A 84 -2.50 7.10 -18.76
N ILE A 85 -2.65 8.13 -19.58
CA ILE A 85 -3.85 8.95 -19.71
C ILE A 85 -4.32 8.85 -21.16
N ALA A 86 -5.54 8.36 -21.37
CA ALA A 86 -6.24 8.49 -22.64
C ALA A 86 -6.89 9.87 -22.71
N ILE A 87 -6.72 10.55 -23.84
CA ILE A 87 -7.36 11.83 -24.16
C ILE A 87 -8.46 11.53 -25.17
N LEU A 88 -9.69 11.82 -24.79
CA LEU A 88 -10.89 11.44 -25.51
C LEU A 88 -11.61 12.69 -25.99
N ARG A 89 -12.00 12.73 -27.26
CA ARG A 89 -12.92 13.75 -27.79
C ARG A 89 -14.32 13.16 -27.81
N ARG A 90 -15.27 13.84 -27.18
CA ARG A 90 -16.67 13.43 -27.13
C ARG A 90 -17.31 13.50 -28.52
N LYS A 91 -18.19 12.54 -28.81
CA LYS A 91 -19.06 12.50 -30.01
C LYS A 91 -20.43 11.90 -29.66
N GLY A 92 -21.34 11.90 -30.64
CA GLY A 92 -22.66 11.32 -30.49
C GLY A 92 -23.61 12.20 -29.68
N LYS A 93 -24.64 11.59 -29.08
CA LYS A 93 -25.65 12.32 -28.29
C LYS A 93 -25.28 12.28 -26.81
N PHE A 94 -25.26 13.44 -26.16
CA PHE A 94 -24.75 13.56 -24.81
C PHE A 94 -25.55 14.54 -23.95
N ILE A 95 -25.39 14.40 -22.62
CA ILE A 95 -25.78 15.42 -21.65
C ILE A 95 -24.51 16.15 -21.23
N ASN A 96 -24.43 17.44 -21.57
CA ASN A 96 -23.21 18.21 -21.31
C ASN A 96 -22.98 18.52 -19.82
N GLU A 97 -24.06 18.75 -19.09
CA GLU A 97 -24.07 19.01 -17.65
C GLU A 97 -25.40 18.49 -17.12
N ILE A 98 -25.36 17.55 -16.17
CA ILE A 98 -26.55 16.88 -15.63
C ILE A 98 -27.08 17.54 -14.35
N GLY A 99 -26.26 18.33 -13.64
CA GLY A 99 -26.66 18.97 -12.39
C GLY A 99 -27.35 20.32 -12.53
N GLU A 100 -27.37 20.90 -13.73
CA GLU A 100 -27.99 22.21 -13.94
C GLU A 100 -29.28 22.15 -14.76
N GLY A 101 -30.32 22.83 -14.26
CA GLY A 101 -31.61 22.92 -14.95
C GLY A 101 -31.57 23.67 -16.29
N ARG A 102 -30.50 24.44 -16.57
CA ARG A 102 -30.33 25.13 -17.86
C ARG A 102 -29.77 24.22 -18.96
N SER A 103 -28.92 23.26 -18.61
CA SER A 103 -28.33 22.32 -19.57
C SER A 103 -29.20 21.09 -19.81
N TYR A 104 -29.92 20.64 -18.78
CA TYR A 104 -30.90 19.57 -18.87
C TYR A 104 -32.27 20.07 -18.40
N SER A 105 -33.14 20.40 -19.36
CA SER A 105 -34.44 21.01 -19.08
C SER A 105 -35.52 19.99 -18.73
N ARG A 106 -36.63 20.45 -18.12
CA ARG A 106 -37.81 19.61 -17.91
C ARG A 106 -38.38 18.99 -19.19
N GLY A 107 -38.24 19.68 -20.33
CA GLY A 107 -38.61 19.12 -21.63
C GLY A 107 -37.74 17.91 -22.02
N ASN A 108 -36.44 17.97 -21.75
CA ASN A 108 -35.53 16.83 -21.96
C ASN A 108 -35.91 15.67 -21.03
N LEU A 109 -36.15 15.96 -19.75
CA LEU A 109 -36.60 14.97 -18.77
C LEU A 109 -37.90 14.29 -19.22
N ALA A 110 -38.91 15.05 -19.65
CA ALA A 110 -40.18 14.52 -20.14
C ALA A 110 -40.00 13.60 -21.35
N GLY A 111 -39.19 14.04 -22.32
CA GLY A 111 -38.85 13.25 -23.50
C GLY A 111 -38.11 11.95 -23.16
N ASP A 112 -37.20 11.99 -22.21
CA ASP A 112 -36.41 10.81 -21.81
C ASP A 112 -37.18 9.85 -20.91
N VAL A 113 -38.08 10.34 -20.04
CA VAL A 113 -39.03 9.48 -19.30
C VAL A 113 -39.88 8.67 -20.27
N LYS A 114 -40.35 9.28 -21.36
CA LYS A 114 -41.08 8.57 -22.43
C LYS A 114 -40.20 7.49 -23.09
N LYS A 115 -38.97 7.82 -23.49
CA LYS A 115 -38.05 6.86 -24.12
C LYS A 115 -37.68 5.70 -23.19
N MET A 116 -37.34 6.00 -21.94
CA MET A 116 -37.06 5.00 -20.90
C MET A 116 -38.23 4.03 -20.74
N THR A 117 -39.46 4.56 -20.72
CA THR A 117 -40.67 3.74 -20.60
C THR A 117 -40.89 2.85 -21.82
N LEU A 118 -40.76 3.42 -23.03
CA LEU A 118 -40.92 2.69 -24.29
C LEU A 118 -39.89 1.56 -24.45
N TYR A 119 -38.69 1.72 -23.88
CA TYR A 119 -37.68 0.65 -23.84
C TYR A 119 -37.97 -0.38 -22.75
N ALA A 120 -38.30 0.06 -21.53
CA ALA A 120 -38.43 -0.82 -20.38
C ALA A 120 -39.68 -1.70 -20.43
N VAL A 121 -40.83 -1.16 -20.86
CA VAL A 121 -42.11 -1.89 -20.84
C VAL A 121 -42.07 -3.17 -21.68
N PRO A 122 -41.72 -3.15 -22.98
CA PRO A 122 -41.70 -4.38 -23.79
C PRO A 122 -40.70 -5.40 -23.26
N LYS A 123 -39.57 -4.92 -22.73
CA LYS A 123 -38.54 -5.77 -22.14
C LYS A 123 -39.05 -6.48 -20.89
N LEU A 124 -39.68 -5.75 -19.97
CA LEU A 124 -40.26 -6.30 -18.74
C LEU A 124 -41.44 -7.24 -19.02
N MET A 125 -42.35 -6.88 -19.93
CA MET A 125 -43.44 -7.76 -20.36
C MET A 125 -42.92 -9.12 -20.83
N LYS A 126 -41.93 -9.10 -21.74
CA LYS A 126 -41.30 -10.31 -22.27
C LYS A 126 -40.59 -11.10 -21.18
N THR A 127 -39.82 -10.44 -20.32
CA THR A 127 -39.02 -11.08 -19.28
C THR A 127 -39.87 -11.69 -18.16
N LEU A 128 -40.99 -11.06 -17.81
CA LEU A 128 -41.87 -11.48 -16.71
C LEU A 128 -43.07 -12.30 -17.16
N GLY A 129 -43.29 -12.47 -18.46
CA GLY A 129 -44.45 -13.19 -19.01
C GLY A 129 -45.78 -12.46 -18.78
N VAL A 130 -45.78 -11.13 -18.83
CA VAL A 130 -46.96 -10.28 -18.60
C VAL A 130 -47.54 -9.82 -19.93
N LYS A 131 -48.86 -10.00 -20.12
CA LYS A 131 -49.61 -9.59 -21.32
C LYS A 131 -50.26 -8.20 -21.18
N ASN A 132 -50.45 -7.75 -19.94
CA ASN A 132 -51.06 -6.45 -19.64
C ASN A 132 -50.04 -5.31 -19.81
N GLU A 133 -50.14 -4.58 -20.92
CA GLU A 133 -49.27 -3.43 -21.21
C GLU A 133 -49.50 -2.31 -20.16
N MET A 134 -50.75 -2.02 -19.82
CA MET A 134 -51.10 -0.94 -18.88
C MET A 134 -50.49 -1.16 -17.49
N LEU A 135 -50.59 -2.38 -16.96
CA LEU A 135 -49.95 -2.75 -15.69
C LEU A 135 -48.44 -2.47 -15.74
N MET A 136 -47.76 -2.85 -16.83
CA MET A 136 -46.33 -2.62 -16.97
C MET A 136 -45.97 -1.14 -17.09
N TRP A 137 -46.77 -0.35 -17.81
CA TRP A 137 -46.60 1.11 -17.82
C TRP A 137 -46.73 1.69 -16.42
N MET A 138 -47.74 1.28 -15.64
CA MET A 138 -47.93 1.76 -14.27
C MET A 138 -46.77 1.39 -13.34
N ILE A 139 -46.26 0.15 -13.41
CA ILE A 139 -45.09 -0.28 -12.64
C ILE A 139 -43.85 0.54 -13.03
N VAL A 140 -43.57 0.70 -14.32
CA VAL A 140 -42.42 1.50 -14.81
C VAL A 140 -42.55 2.97 -14.41
N GLY A 141 -43.73 3.56 -14.59
CA GLY A 141 -44.01 4.94 -14.20
C GLY A 141 -43.82 5.17 -12.72
N SER A 142 -44.20 4.21 -11.89
CA SER A 142 -44.02 4.28 -10.43
C SER A 142 -42.56 4.26 -10.02
N VAL A 143 -41.73 3.43 -10.67
CA VAL A 143 -40.28 3.43 -10.44
C VAL A 143 -39.64 4.73 -10.86
N ILE A 144 -40.01 5.26 -12.03
CA ILE A 144 -39.51 6.54 -12.53
C ILE A 144 -39.90 7.67 -11.57
N GLY A 145 -41.19 7.81 -11.24
CA GLY A 145 -41.68 8.85 -10.32
C GLY A 145 -41.01 8.77 -8.96
N TYR A 146 -40.80 7.56 -8.43
CA TYR A 146 -40.05 7.36 -7.20
C TYR A 146 -38.60 7.81 -7.32
N GLY A 147 -37.89 7.41 -8.38
CA GLY A 147 -36.52 7.87 -8.60
C GLY A 147 -36.42 9.37 -8.76
N MET A 148 -37.38 10.02 -9.41
CA MET A 148 -37.40 11.47 -9.53
C MET A 148 -37.56 12.14 -8.16
N LYS A 149 -38.53 11.72 -7.33
CA LYS A 149 -38.72 12.31 -6.00
C LYS A 149 -37.57 12.05 -5.04
N GLU A 150 -37.06 10.83 -5.02
CA GLU A 150 -35.99 10.42 -4.10
C GLU A 150 -34.60 10.81 -4.60
N SER A 151 -34.49 11.60 -5.67
CA SER A 151 -33.20 12.10 -6.13
C SER A 151 -32.62 13.09 -5.11
N ASP A 152 -31.34 12.95 -4.76
CA ASP A 152 -30.65 13.90 -3.89
C ASP A 152 -30.56 15.29 -4.55
N ASN A 153 -30.29 15.31 -5.86
CA ASN A 153 -30.33 16.54 -6.65
C ASN A 153 -31.73 16.70 -7.28
N LYS A 154 -32.46 17.71 -6.81
CA LYS A 154 -33.83 17.98 -7.24
C LYS A 154 -33.95 18.61 -8.64
N GLY A 155 -32.82 18.99 -9.27
CA GLY A 155 -32.80 19.45 -10.65
C GLY A 155 -33.21 18.35 -11.64
N ASP A 156 -33.70 18.73 -12.82
CA ASP A 156 -34.25 17.80 -13.81
C ASP A 156 -33.25 16.69 -14.21
N GLY A 157 -31.97 17.01 -14.36
CA GLY A 157 -30.96 15.99 -14.69
C GLY A 157 -30.62 15.08 -13.51
N GLY A 158 -30.64 15.58 -12.27
CA GLY A 158 -30.57 14.76 -11.07
C GLY A 158 -31.75 13.80 -10.94
N GLN A 159 -32.97 14.26 -11.25
CA GLN A 159 -34.18 13.43 -11.31
C GLN A 159 -34.05 12.35 -12.39
N PHE A 160 -33.60 12.70 -13.59
CA PHE A 160 -33.33 11.76 -14.68
C PHE A 160 -32.32 10.67 -14.27
N TRP A 161 -31.18 11.09 -13.68
CA TRP A 161 -30.12 10.18 -13.27
C TRP A 161 -30.65 9.13 -12.29
N ASN A 162 -31.35 9.56 -11.25
CA ASN A 162 -31.86 8.65 -10.23
C ASN A 162 -33.01 7.77 -10.75
N ALA A 163 -33.90 8.31 -11.59
CA ALA A 163 -34.97 7.53 -12.22
C ALA A 163 -34.41 6.44 -13.14
N SER A 164 -33.41 6.76 -13.97
CA SER A 164 -32.77 5.79 -14.84
C SER A 164 -32.03 4.70 -14.05
N ARG A 165 -31.39 5.05 -12.92
CA ARG A 165 -30.76 4.11 -11.99
C ARG A 165 -31.74 3.07 -11.48
N LEU A 166 -32.85 3.51 -10.91
CA LEU A 166 -33.85 2.62 -10.32
C LEU A 166 -34.58 1.79 -11.38
N LEU A 167 -34.84 2.36 -12.56
CA LEU A 167 -35.44 1.61 -13.66
C LEU A 167 -34.47 0.56 -14.23
N GLY A 168 -33.19 0.89 -14.36
CA GLY A 168 -32.13 -0.07 -14.67
C GLY A 168 -32.12 -1.21 -13.65
N ALA A 169 -32.32 -0.88 -12.37
CA ALA A 169 -32.37 -1.87 -11.31
C ALA A 169 -33.55 -2.83 -11.43
N LEU A 170 -34.73 -2.30 -11.73
CA LEU A 170 -35.94 -3.10 -12.00
C LEU A 170 -35.73 -4.07 -13.16
N ILE A 171 -35.12 -3.60 -14.26
CA ILE A 171 -34.83 -4.42 -15.45
C ILE A 171 -33.88 -5.57 -15.11
N ALA A 172 -32.81 -5.30 -14.35
CA ALA A 172 -31.88 -6.34 -13.91
C ALA A 172 -32.59 -7.37 -13.02
N GLN A 173 -33.39 -6.92 -12.06
CA GLN A 173 -34.12 -7.81 -11.16
C GLN A 173 -35.10 -8.71 -11.89
N ALA A 174 -35.86 -8.14 -12.84
CA ALA A 174 -36.75 -8.91 -13.69
C ALA A 174 -35.98 -9.98 -14.47
N GLY A 175 -34.79 -9.67 -14.99
CA GLY A 175 -33.94 -10.63 -15.68
C GLY A 175 -33.49 -11.81 -14.81
N MET A 176 -33.28 -11.56 -13.51
CA MET A 176 -32.87 -12.59 -12.54
C MET A 176 -34.03 -13.43 -12.05
N VAL A 177 -35.17 -12.83 -11.72
CA VAL A 177 -36.34 -13.52 -11.15
C VAL A 177 -37.22 -14.15 -12.22
N LYS A 178 -37.40 -13.46 -13.36
CA LYS A 178 -38.24 -13.87 -14.50
C LYS A 178 -39.70 -14.18 -14.16
N LYS A 179 -40.21 -13.57 -13.08
CA LYS A 179 -41.59 -13.77 -12.61
C LYS A 179 -42.10 -12.49 -11.92
N LEU A 180 -43.37 -12.19 -12.16
CA LEU A 180 -44.14 -11.21 -11.40
C LEU A 180 -45.13 -11.96 -10.50
N ASP A 181 -44.98 -11.80 -9.19
CA ASP A 181 -45.92 -12.30 -8.19
C ASP A 181 -47.01 -11.25 -7.94
N PHE A 182 -48.23 -11.72 -7.70
CA PHE A 182 -49.40 -10.89 -7.41
C PHE A 182 -50.04 -11.34 -6.09
N GLU A 183 -50.36 -10.39 -5.21
CA GLU A 183 -51.09 -10.64 -3.96
C GLU A 183 -52.11 -9.52 -3.74
N LYS A 184 -53.32 -9.88 -3.31
CA LYS A 184 -54.37 -8.94 -2.88
C LYS A 184 -54.39 -8.86 -1.36
N LYS A 185 -54.42 -7.65 -0.79
CA LYS A 185 -54.59 -7.45 0.65
C LYS A 185 -55.71 -6.46 0.96
N ASN A 186 -56.56 -6.82 1.92
CA ASN A 186 -57.53 -5.91 2.49
C ASN A 186 -56.85 -5.08 3.58
N THR A 187 -56.85 -3.76 3.45
CA THR A 187 -56.27 -2.85 4.44
C THR A 187 -57.32 -1.86 4.94
N LYS A 188 -56.98 -1.10 5.99
CA LYS A 188 -57.82 0.01 6.48
C LYS A 188 -58.05 1.10 5.42
N ARG A 189 -57.24 1.16 4.36
CA ARG A 189 -57.30 2.15 3.28
C ARG A 189 -58.07 1.66 2.04
N GLY A 190 -58.54 0.42 2.05
CA GLY A 190 -59.15 -0.24 0.90
C GLY A 190 -58.38 -1.49 0.49
N ILE A 191 -58.59 -1.92 -0.75
CA ILE A 191 -57.93 -3.11 -1.31
C ILE A 191 -56.61 -2.68 -1.93
N GLU A 192 -55.53 -3.33 -1.53
CA GLU A 192 -54.18 -3.11 -2.04
C GLU A 192 -53.77 -4.28 -2.92
N LEU A 193 -53.43 -3.98 -4.18
CA LEU A 193 -52.96 -4.95 -5.16
C LEU A 193 -51.44 -4.91 -5.23
N TYR A 194 -50.78 -5.92 -4.66
CA TYR A 194 -49.32 -6.04 -4.56
C TYR A 194 -48.75 -6.80 -5.74
N PHE A 195 -47.88 -6.15 -6.50
CA PHE A 195 -47.08 -6.75 -7.56
C PHE A 195 -45.61 -6.80 -7.13
N ARG A 196 -44.98 -7.97 -7.21
CA ARG A 196 -43.62 -8.20 -6.73
C ARG A 196 -42.74 -8.90 -7.75
N ILE A 197 -41.49 -8.46 -7.85
CA ILE A 197 -40.46 -9.16 -8.64
C ILE A 197 -39.46 -9.76 -7.64
N GLY A 198 -39.73 -10.99 -7.20
CA GLY A 198 -38.88 -11.73 -6.26
C GLY A 198 -39.60 -12.08 -4.95
N THR A 199 -39.04 -13.04 -4.21
CA THR A 199 -39.69 -13.65 -3.04
C THR A 199 -39.55 -12.83 -1.76
N SER A 200 -38.60 -11.91 -1.68
CA SER A 200 -38.40 -11.06 -0.51
C SER A 200 -39.11 -9.71 -0.71
N PRO A 201 -39.86 -9.22 0.29
CA PRO A 201 -40.52 -7.91 0.23
C PRO A 201 -39.53 -6.75 0.01
N LYS A 202 -38.23 -6.98 0.20
CA LYS A 202 -37.15 -6.01 -0.03
C LYS A 202 -36.76 -5.83 -1.51
N VAL A 203 -37.32 -6.64 -2.43
CA VAL A 203 -36.72 -6.83 -3.76
C VAL A 203 -37.42 -6.05 -4.87
N SER A 204 -38.69 -5.70 -4.77
CA SER A 204 -39.43 -4.75 -5.63
C SER A 204 -40.90 -5.00 -5.36
N ALA A 205 -41.60 -4.06 -4.75
CA ALA A 205 -43.03 -4.17 -4.49
C ALA A 205 -43.75 -2.90 -4.90
N PHE A 206 -44.83 -3.08 -5.65
CA PHE A 206 -45.73 -2.02 -6.11
C PHE A 206 -47.10 -2.34 -5.55
N TYR A 207 -47.75 -1.38 -4.91
CA TYR A 207 -49.14 -1.55 -4.54
C TYR A 207 -50.02 -0.44 -5.10
N PHE A 208 -51.20 -0.85 -5.55
CA PHE A 208 -52.25 0.03 -6.02
C PHE A 208 -53.37 0.02 -5.00
N ILE A 209 -53.70 1.21 -4.47
CA ILE A 209 -54.85 1.35 -3.59
C ILE A 209 -56.08 1.49 -4.49
N VAL A 210 -57.02 0.57 -4.30
CA VAL A 210 -58.38 0.66 -4.80
C VAL A 210 -59.23 1.27 -3.68
N PRO A 211 -59.47 2.60 -3.71
CA PRO A 211 -60.32 3.24 -2.71
C PRO A 211 -61.74 2.66 -2.78
N ASP A 212 -62.37 2.52 -1.62
CA ASP A 212 -63.79 2.17 -1.52
C ASP A 212 -64.63 3.17 -2.35
N LYS A 213 -65.69 2.69 -3.01
CA LYS A 213 -66.55 3.47 -3.94
C LYS A 213 -66.96 4.82 -3.32
N LYS A 214 -67.25 4.83 -2.01
CA LYS A 214 -67.61 6.02 -1.22
C LYS A 214 -66.51 7.08 -1.10
N LEU A 215 -65.23 6.69 -1.16
CA LEU A 215 -64.08 7.61 -1.07
C LEU A 215 -63.75 8.28 -2.41
N THR A 216 -64.35 7.83 -3.52
CA THR A 216 -64.03 8.34 -4.87
C THR A 216 -65.03 9.35 -5.43
N GLU A 217 -66.17 9.56 -4.74
CA GLU A 217 -67.18 10.55 -5.12
C GLU A 217 -66.58 11.96 -5.07
N GLY A 218 -66.38 12.56 -6.25
CA GLY A 218 -65.83 13.92 -6.41
C GLY A 218 -64.37 14.00 -6.86
N SER A 219 -63.62 12.89 -6.91
CA SER A 219 -62.25 12.92 -7.41
C SER A 219 -62.21 13.08 -8.95
N LYS A 220 -61.26 13.85 -9.47
CA LYS A 220 -60.97 13.97 -10.91
C LYS A 220 -60.12 12.80 -11.44
N ASN A 221 -59.91 11.74 -10.66
CA ASN A 221 -59.05 10.63 -11.03
C ASN A 221 -59.67 9.78 -12.14
N TRP A 222 -58.81 9.19 -12.98
CA TRP A 222 -59.16 8.24 -14.04
C TRP A 222 -59.87 6.98 -13.54
N LYS A 223 -59.91 6.78 -12.21
CA LYS A 223 -60.57 5.67 -11.50
C LYS A 223 -62.04 5.96 -11.15
N LYS A 224 -62.58 7.13 -11.51
CA LYS A 224 -63.94 7.53 -11.10
C LYS A 224 -64.98 6.50 -11.59
N GLY A 225 -65.61 5.81 -10.64
CA GLY A 225 -66.70 4.88 -10.89
C GLY A 225 -66.31 3.43 -11.17
N MET A 226 -65.02 3.08 -11.15
CA MET A 226 -64.58 1.70 -11.37
C MET A 226 -64.77 0.87 -10.09
N GLU A 227 -65.42 -0.29 -10.20
CA GLU A 227 -65.56 -1.21 -9.07
C GLU A 227 -64.24 -1.94 -8.79
N VAL A 228 -64.10 -2.51 -7.58
CA VAL A 228 -62.88 -3.24 -7.20
C VAL A 228 -62.60 -4.37 -8.17
N ASP A 229 -63.61 -5.17 -8.49
CA ASP A 229 -63.47 -6.33 -9.37
C ASP A 229 -63.09 -5.90 -10.79
N GLU A 230 -63.63 -4.77 -11.27
CA GLU A 230 -63.24 -4.17 -12.55
C GLU A 230 -61.79 -3.68 -12.53
N PHE A 231 -61.32 -3.12 -11.42
CA PHE A 231 -59.95 -2.64 -11.28
C PHE A 231 -58.94 -3.80 -11.16
N GLU A 232 -59.32 -4.88 -10.48
CA GLU A 232 -58.53 -6.11 -10.42
C GLU A 232 -58.38 -6.74 -11.80
N ASP A 233 -59.50 -6.88 -12.51
CA ASP A 233 -59.52 -7.37 -13.89
C ASP A 233 -58.74 -6.43 -14.84
N TYR A 234 -58.79 -5.11 -14.62
CA TYR A 234 -58.00 -4.12 -15.38
C TYR A 234 -56.48 -4.27 -15.19
N LEU A 235 -56.03 -4.77 -14.03
CA LEU A 235 -54.62 -4.97 -13.70
C LEU A 235 -54.18 -6.44 -13.67
N ASP A 236 -55.00 -7.37 -14.16
CA ASP A 236 -54.61 -8.78 -14.29
C ASP A 236 -53.38 -8.90 -15.21
N PRO A 237 -52.23 -9.45 -14.75
CA PRO A 237 -51.04 -9.64 -15.56
C PRO A 237 -51.25 -10.47 -16.85
N GLN A 238 -52.24 -11.36 -16.87
CA GLN A 238 -52.52 -12.26 -17.99
C GLN A 238 -53.58 -11.72 -18.95
N LYS A 239 -54.27 -10.64 -18.59
CA LYS A 239 -55.23 -9.98 -19.47
C LYS A 239 -54.52 -9.10 -20.48
N GLU A 240 -54.82 -9.28 -21.77
CA GLU A 240 -54.28 -8.40 -22.79
C GLU A 240 -54.97 -7.04 -22.71
N GLN A 241 -54.17 -6.01 -22.41
CA GLN A 241 -54.64 -4.64 -22.33
C GLN A 241 -53.58 -3.70 -22.86
N LYS A 242 -53.97 -2.81 -23.78
CA LYS A 242 -53.07 -1.86 -24.43
C LYS A 242 -53.20 -0.48 -23.82
N VAL A 243 -52.09 0.26 -23.79
CA VAL A 243 -52.09 1.66 -23.34
C VAL A 243 -52.53 2.56 -24.49
N SER A 244 -53.49 3.44 -24.23
CA SER A 244 -53.98 4.38 -25.23
C SER A 244 -52.88 5.35 -25.69
N ILE A 245 -52.94 5.77 -26.96
CA ILE A 245 -51.99 6.75 -27.52
C ILE A 245 -51.97 8.05 -26.71
N LYS A 246 -53.13 8.46 -26.17
CA LYS A 246 -53.25 9.64 -25.31
C LYS A 246 -52.37 9.53 -24.07
N ILE A 247 -52.44 8.40 -23.35
CA ILE A 247 -51.59 8.15 -22.16
C ILE A 247 -50.11 8.10 -22.57
N LYS A 248 -49.76 7.44 -23.69
CA LYS A 248 -48.38 7.38 -24.18
C LYS A 248 -47.81 8.76 -24.52
N ASN A 249 -48.65 9.68 -24.99
CA ASN A 249 -48.24 11.04 -25.35
C ASN A 249 -48.15 11.97 -24.13
N ASP A 250 -49.02 11.79 -23.14
CA ASP A 250 -49.06 12.60 -21.91
C ASP A 250 -48.36 11.91 -20.73
N TRP A 251 -47.48 10.95 -21.03
CA TRP A 251 -46.97 10.02 -20.03
C TRP A 251 -46.21 10.69 -18.90
N PHE A 252 -45.48 11.76 -19.19
CA PHE A 252 -44.72 12.47 -18.17
C PHE A 252 -45.62 13.07 -17.10
N ASN A 253 -46.68 13.77 -17.52
CA ASN A 253 -47.67 14.33 -16.61
C ASN A 253 -48.37 13.23 -15.82
N TYR A 254 -48.62 12.07 -16.45
CA TYR A 254 -49.16 10.91 -15.74
C TYR A 254 -48.20 10.40 -14.65
N VAL A 255 -46.91 10.27 -14.93
CA VAL A 255 -45.89 9.86 -13.95
C VAL A 255 -45.80 10.87 -12.81
N GLU A 256 -45.76 12.16 -13.11
CA GLU A 256 -45.75 13.22 -12.08
C GLU A 256 -47.02 13.20 -11.22
N TYR A 257 -48.18 13.00 -11.84
CA TYR A 257 -49.48 13.04 -11.16
C TYR A 257 -49.75 11.81 -10.28
N THR A 258 -49.47 10.61 -10.82
CA THR A 258 -49.80 9.35 -10.15
C THR A 258 -48.89 9.04 -8.99
N TYR A 259 -47.66 9.55 -9.05
CA TYR A 259 -46.68 9.34 -8.01
C TYR A 259 -47.01 10.19 -6.77
N GLY A 260 -47.29 9.51 -5.65
CA GLY A 260 -47.69 10.13 -4.37
C GLY A 260 -49.19 10.11 -4.08
N ASN A 261 -50.04 9.91 -5.10
CA ASN A 261 -51.50 9.87 -4.94
C ASN A 261 -52.09 8.46 -5.06
N ASP A 262 -51.62 7.67 -6.03
CA ASP A 262 -52.32 6.45 -6.45
C ASP A 262 -51.45 5.19 -6.47
N ILE A 263 -50.13 5.36 -6.53
CA ILE A 263 -49.18 4.26 -6.62
C ILE A 263 -48.01 4.53 -5.70
N VAL A 264 -47.67 3.55 -4.86
CA VAL A 264 -46.52 3.62 -3.97
C VAL A 264 -45.58 2.49 -4.33
N ALA A 265 -44.35 2.87 -4.69
CA ALA A 265 -43.26 1.95 -4.77
C ALA A 265 -42.75 1.70 -3.34
N ALA A 266 -43.15 0.57 -2.75
CA ALA A 266 -42.98 0.32 -1.31
C ALA A 266 -41.53 -0.03 -0.95
N ASN A 267 -40.84 -0.75 -1.83
CA ASN A 267 -39.47 -1.21 -1.62
C ASN A 267 -38.78 -1.32 -2.99
N ILE A 268 -38.19 -0.24 -3.50
CA ILE A 268 -37.35 -0.33 -4.70
C ILE A 268 -35.95 -0.74 -4.28
N ILE A 269 -35.37 -1.70 -5.01
CA ILE A 269 -34.00 -2.15 -4.82
C ILE A 269 -33.10 -0.92 -4.84
N ASN A 270 -32.31 -0.75 -3.79
CA ASN A 270 -31.07 -0.02 -3.94
C ASN A 270 -30.05 -1.04 -4.45
N PRO A 271 -29.61 -0.99 -5.71
CA PRO A 271 -28.65 -1.96 -6.24
C PRO A 271 -27.49 -2.12 -5.26
N SER A 272 -27.37 -3.29 -4.64
CA SER A 272 -26.19 -3.56 -3.82
C SER A 272 -25.04 -3.79 -4.78
N THR A 273 -23.88 -3.26 -4.42
CA THR A 273 -22.65 -3.42 -5.21
C THR A 273 -22.02 -4.80 -5.05
N GLU A 274 -22.58 -5.65 -4.20
CA GLU A 274 -22.08 -6.99 -3.90
C GLU A 274 -22.57 -8.07 -4.88
N GLN A 275 -23.70 -7.87 -5.57
CA GLN A 275 -24.23 -8.89 -6.48
C GLN A 275 -23.47 -8.89 -7.81
N LYS A 276 -22.85 -10.02 -8.11
CA LYS A 276 -22.17 -10.31 -9.39
C LYS A 276 -22.94 -11.36 -10.18
N ASP A 277 -22.98 -11.21 -11.50
CA ASP A 277 -23.42 -12.25 -12.41
C ASP A 277 -22.35 -13.35 -12.55
N LYS A 278 -22.65 -14.37 -13.36
CA LYS A 278 -21.76 -15.53 -13.58
C LYS A 278 -20.40 -15.13 -14.17
N ASP A 279 -20.35 -14.00 -14.87
CA ASP A 279 -19.15 -13.47 -15.53
C ASP A 279 -18.43 -12.42 -14.65
N GLY A 280 -18.89 -12.24 -13.40
CA GLY A 280 -18.32 -11.29 -12.44
C GLY A 280 -18.78 -9.84 -12.64
N GLY A 281 -19.67 -9.57 -13.60
CA GLY A 281 -20.25 -8.26 -13.87
C GLY A 281 -21.35 -7.90 -12.89
N ASN A 282 -21.56 -6.60 -12.65
CA ASN A 282 -22.74 -6.14 -11.88
C ASN A 282 -23.95 -6.05 -12.84
N PRO A 283 -24.99 -6.90 -12.70
CA PRO A 283 -26.13 -6.93 -13.61
C PRO A 283 -26.94 -5.62 -13.58
N TYR A 284 -26.97 -4.92 -12.45
CA TYR A 284 -27.66 -3.64 -12.30
C TYR A 284 -26.95 -2.53 -13.08
N ALA A 285 -25.62 -2.44 -12.95
CA ALA A 285 -24.81 -1.47 -13.68
C ALA A 285 -24.90 -1.69 -15.20
N ASN A 286 -24.93 -2.96 -15.63
CA ASN A 286 -25.16 -3.34 -17.03
C ASN A 286 -26.54 -2.93 -17.54
N ALA A 287 -27.61 -3.23 -16.78
CA ALA A 287 -28.97 -2.89 -17.17
C ALA A 287 -29.17 -1.37 -17.25
N TRP A 288 -28.59 -0.62 -16.32
CA TRP A 288 -28.64 0.84 -16.30
C TRP A 288 -27.89 1.45 -17.50
N ALA A 289 -26.66 1.01 -17.77
CA ALA A 289 -25.92 1.47 -18.95
C ALA A 289 -26.70 1.22 -20.25
N ASN A 290 -27.25 0.01 -20.40
CA ASN A 290 -28.09 -0.34 -21.55
C ASN A 290 -29.34 0.53 -21.67
N LEU A 291 -30.00 0.85 -20.55
CA LEU A 291 -31.16 1.75 -20.55
C LEU A 291 -30.77 3.15 -21.06
N LEU A 292 -29.66 3.70 -20.58
CA LEU A 292 -29.19 5.03 -21.00
C LEU A 292 -28.83 5.07 -22.50
N VAL A 293 -28.14 4.03 -23.00
CA VAL A 293 -27.84 3.89 -24.45
C VAL A 293 -29.12 3.81 -25.28
N ASN A 294 -30.13 3.04 -24.84
CA ASN A 294 -31.40 2.93 -25.57
C ASN A 294 -32.31 4.16 -25.41
N THR A 295 -32.05 5.03 -24.43
CA THR A 295 -32.62 6.38 -24.33
C THR A 295 -31.93 7.35 -25.32
N GLY A 296 -30.84 6.90 -25.94
CA GLY A 296 -30.09 7.58 -26.98
C GLY A 296 -28.99 8.47 -26.42
N TYR A 297 -28.34 8.08 -25.32
CA TYR A 297 -27.16 8.77 -24.82
C TYR A 297 -25.90 7.92 -25.00
N ASP A 298 -24.84 8.57 -25.44
CA ASP A 298 -23.50 7.99 -25.55
C ASP A 298 -22.60 8.42 -24.39
N SER A 299 -22.82 9.62 -23.84
CA SER A 299 -22.10 10.13 -22.67
C SER A 299 -22.91 11.14 -21.84
N ILE A 300 -22.56 11.24 -20.56
CA ILE A 300 -23.19 12.12 -19.57
C ILE A 300 -22.09 12.71 -18.69
N ALA A 301 -22.12 14.02 -18.46
CA ALA A 301 -21.15 14.72 -17.63
C ALA A 301 -21.80 15.52 -16.48
N ASP A 302 -21.10 15.58 -15.35
CA ASP A 302 -21.30 16.45 -14.19
C ASP A 302 -20.06 17.34 -14.08
N ARG A 303 -20.10 18.50 -14.74
CA ARG A 303 -18.94 19.38 -14.90
C ARG A 303 -18.76 20.31 -13.71
N ARG A 304 -19.87 20.75 -13.13
CA ARG A 304 -19.89 21.74 -12.03
C ARG A 304 -19.73 21.13 -10.65
N GLY A 305 -19.58 19.81 -10.55
CA GLY A 305 -19.20 19.20 -9.29
C GLY A 305 -20.38 18.91 -8.38
N HIS A 306 -21.56 18.61 -8.94
CA HIS A 306 -22.75 18.31 -8.13
C HIS A 306 -22.69 16.92 -7.46
N GLY A 307 -21.77 16.06 -7.89
CA GLY A 307 -21.60 14.70 -7.34
C GLY A 307 -22.75 13.76 -7.69
N ILE A 308 -23.45 14.02 -8.79
CA ILE A 308 -24.58 13.22 -9.29
C ILE A 308 -24.09 11.87 -9.82
N ILE A 309 -23.03 11.89 -10.65
CA ILE A 309 -22.44 10.67 -11.19
C ILE A 309 -21.67 9.93 -10.10
N HIS A 310 -20.86 10.66 -9.32
CA HIS A 310 -20.06 10.09 -8.24
C HIS A 310 -19.81 11.09 -7.11
N ARG A 311 -20.26 10.78 -5.89
CA ARG A 311 -20.18 11.72 -4.75
C ARG A 311 -18.75 12.07 -4.32
N ALA A 312 -17.80 11.12 -4.44
CA ALA A 312 -16.41 11.36 -4.06
C ALA A 312 -15.55 11.95 -5.19
N GLU A 313 -16.09 11.99 -6.42
CA GLU A 313 -15.44 12.57 -7.59
C GLU A 313 -16.45 13.49 -8.28
N PRO A 314 -16.71 14.66 -7.68
CA PRO A 314 -17.88 15.46 -8.05
C PRO A 314 -17.85 15.94 -9.50
N VAL A 315 -16.65 16.20 -10.05
CA VAL A 315 -16.46 16.54 -11.47
C VAL A 315 -16.10 15.27 -12.22
N GLN A 316 -17.02 14.76 -13.03
CA GLN A 316 -16.85 13.50 -13.74
C GLN A 316 -17.74 13.41 -14.97
N ALA A 317 -17.39 12.52 -15.90
CA ALA A 317 -18.26 12.09 -16.97
C ALA A 317 -18.16 10.58 -17.19
N VAL A 318 -19.26 9.98 -17.65
CA VAL A 318 -19.32 8.58 -18.05
C VAL A 318 -19.63 8.48 -19.54
N PHE A 319 -18.81 7.73 -20.27
CA PHE A 319 -19.07 7.31 -21.64
C PHE A 319 -19.62 5.88 -21.63
N LEU A 320 -20.84 5.71 -22.12
CA LEU A 320 -21.59 4.46 -22.02
C LEU A 320 -21.14 3.44 -23.08
N SER A 321 -20.48 3.91 -24.13
CA SER A 321 -19.85 3.06 -25.14
C SER A 321 -18.74 3.80 -25.89
N ARG A 322 -17.92 3.06 -26.66
CA ARG A 322 -16.96 3.63 -27.61
C ARG A 322 -17.59 4.49 -28.70
N ARG A 323 -18.91 4.40 -28.92
CA ARG A 323 -19.61 5.29 -29.87
C ARG A 323 -19.66 6.74 -29.37
N GLY A 324 -19.43 6.95 -28.07
CA GLY A 324 -19.47 8.29 -27.47
C GLY A 324 -18.17 9.08 -27.56
N TYR A 325 -17.06 8.51 -28.04
CA TYR A 325 -15.80 9.25 -28.14
C TYR A 325 -14.87 8.77 -29.25
N ASP A 326 -13.90 9.62 -29.58
CA ASP A 326 -12.69 9.28 -30.33
C ASP A 326 -11.46 9.40 -29.43
N VAL A 327 -10.50 8.50 -29.57
CA VAL A 327 -9.21 8.60 -28.87
C VAL A 327 -8.33 9.56 -29.64
N VAL A 328 -8.04 10.72 -29.03
CA VAL A 328 -7.23 11.79 -29.64
C VAL A 328 -5.75 11.55 -29.43
N ASP A 329 -5.38 11.12 -28.22
CA ASP A 329 -3.99 10.96 -27.80
C ASP A 329 -3.94 9.96 -26.63
N ILE A 330 -2.79 9.32 -26.44
CA ILE A 330 -2.49 8.54 -25.24
C ILE A 330 -1.11 8.97 -24.77
N ILE A 331 -1.08 9.61 -23.61
CA ILE A 331 0.14 10.12 -23.00
C ILE A 331 0.46 9.33 -21.74
N ASP A 332 1.72 9.32 -21.34
CA ASP A 332 2.11 8.82 -20.03
C ASP A 332 1.59 9.76 -18.91
N ASN A 333 1.00 9.19 -17.85
CA ASN A 333 0.44 9.95 -16.73
C ASN A 333 1.54 10.67 -15.95
N LYS A 334 2.64 9.97 -15.74
CA LYS A 334 3.87 10.51 -15.16
C LYS A 334 4.89 10.55 -16.27
N SER A 335 5.89 11.44 -16.17
CA SER A 335 7.14 11.18 -16.88
C SER A 335 7.72 9.92 -16.27
N TYR A 336 7.30 8.76 -16.78
CA TYR A 336 8.21 7.65 -16.92
C TYR A 336 9.24 8.13 -17.94
N LYS A 337 10.08 9.11 -17.56
CA LYS A 337 11.48 8.95 -17.93
C LYS A 337 11.71 7.50 -17.55
N ASN A 338 12.07 6.69 -18.53
CA ASN A 338 12.77 5.46 -18.23
C ASN A 338 13.98 5.91 -17.40
N LYS A 339 13.77 6.14 -16.10
CA LYS A 339 14.77 5.92 -15.11
C LYS A 339 14.91 4.42 -15.21
N THR A 340 15.70 4.00 -16.18
CA THR A 340 16.47 2.78 -16.05
C THR A 340 16.93 2.86 -14.61
N PRO A 341 16.45 1.99 -13.71
CA PRO A 341 16.78 2.09 -12.30
C PRO A 341 18.29 2.29 -12.23
N HIS A 342 18.79 3.20 -11.39
CA HIS A 342 20.24 3.48 -11.36
C HIS A 342 21.07 2.19 -11.21
N ALA A 343 20.49 1.12 -10.64
CA ALA A 343 21.02 -0.24 -10.68
C ALA A 343 21.33 -0.77 -12.10
N ILE A 344 20.41 -0.63 -13.05
CA ILE A 344 20.61 -1.04 -14.44
C ILE A 344 21.63 -0.13 -15.14
N ASP A 345 21.64 1.18 -14.86
CA ASP A 345 22.66 2.06 -15.42
C ASP A 345 24.05 1.73 -14.87
N TYR A 346 24.17 1.52 -13.56
CA TYR A 346 25.37 0.98 -12.92
C TYR A 346 25.85 -0.34 -13.58
N LYS A 347 24.92 -1.24 -13.92
CA LYS A 347 25.24 -2.51 -14.58
C LYS A 347 25.83 -2.35 -15.99
N LYS A 348 25.52 -1.25 -16.69
CA LYS A 348 26.04 -0.97 -18.05
C LYS A 348 27.44 -0.36 -18.04
N LEU A 349 27.91 0.10 -16.88
CA LEU A 349 29.24 0.69 -16.76
C LEU A 349 30.28 -0.43 -16.80
N ASP A 350 31.34 -0.24 -17.57
CA ASP A 350 32.32 -1.29 -17.84
C ASP A 350 33.55 -1.17 -16.93
N SER A 351 33.89 0.04 -16.49
CA SER A 351 35.06 0.28 -15.61
C SER A 351 34.69 0.47 -14.14
N LYS A 352 35.67 0.19 -13.28
CA LYS A 352 35.58 0.45 -11.83
C LYS A 352 35.41 1.94 -11.56
N GLU A 353 36.18 2.77 -12.26
CA GLU A 353 36.23 4.22 -12.10
C GLU A 353 34.87 4.85 -12.43
N GLU A 354 34.26 4.47 -13.57
CA GLU A 354 32.91 4.94 -13.95
C GLU A 354 31.86 4.53 -12.92
N LYS A 355 31.94 3.31 -12.40
CA LYS A 355 31.02 2.81 -11.36
C LYS A 355 31.15 3.56 -10.04
N VAL A 356 32.38 3.88 -9.63
CA VAL A 356 32.65 4.70 -8.44
C VAL A 356 32.09 6.10 -8.66
N GLU A 357 32.42 6.73 -9.79
CA GLU A 357 31.96 8.08 -10.13
C GLU A 357 30.43 8.15 -10.23
N PHE A 358 29.79 7.13 -10.79
CA PHE A 358 28.33 7.03 -10.83
C PHE A 358 27.71 6.98 -9.43
N ILE A 359 28.23 6.14 -8.52
CA ILE A 359 27.69 6.08 -7.15
C ILE A 359 27.90 7.43 -6.45
N VAL A 360 29.10 8.01 -6.55
CA VAL A 360 29.41 9.30 -5.92
C VAL A 360 28.54 10.41 -6.50
N ASN A 361 28.59 10.64 -7.80
CA ASN A 361 27.94 11.79 -8.41
C ASN A 361 26.43 11.60 -8.50
N GLU A 362 25.93 10.43 -8.91
CA GLU A 362 24.50 10.24 -9.19
C GLU A 362 23.69 9.80 -7.97
N ILE A 363 24.30 9.06 -7.03
CA ILE A 363 23.58 8.50 -5.87
C ILE A 363 23.86 9.28 -4.60
N ILE A 364 25.12 9.63 -4.32
CA ILE A 364 25.54 10.29 -3.08
C ILE A 364 25.32 11.81 -3.21
N GLU A 365 25.90 12.43 -4.25
CA GLU A 365 25.97 13.89 -4.39
C GLU A 365 24.71 14.47 -5.07
N ASN A 366 24.29 13.90 -6.20
CA ASN A 366 23.03 14.30 -6.85
C ASN A 366 21.84 13.90 -6.00
N ARG A 367 20.80 14.74 -6.03
CA ARG A 367 19.59 14.61 -5.19
C ARG A 367 18.68 13.49 -5.67
N TYR A 368 19.18 12.26 -5.65
CA TYR A 368 18.42 11.05 -5.93
C TYR A 368 17.29 10.91 -4.89
N ASP A 369 16.09 11.33 -5.28
CA ASP A 369 14.85 10.95 -4.61
C ASP A 369 14.04 10.11 -5.61
N PRO A 370 13.92 8.79 -5.40
CA PRO A 370 13.18 7.91 -6.30
C PRO A 370 11.68 8.26 -6.36
N ASP A 371 11.17 8.99 -5.36
CA ASP A 371 9.76 9.38 -5.25
C ASP A 371 9.50 10.85 -5.62
N LYS A 372 10.52 11.73 -5.69
CA LYS A 372 10.34 13.19 -5.86
C LYS A 372 11.47 13.87 -6.62
N GLU A 373 11.49 13.69 -7.94
CA GLU A 373 12.47 14.33 -8.83
C GLU A 373 12.35 15.88 -8.88
N ASP A 374 11.22 16.44 -8.41
CA ASP A 374 10.93 17.89 -8.49
C ASP A 374 11.16 18.66 -7.18
N LYS A 375 11.61 17.99 -6.11
CA LYS A 375 11.99 18.67 -4.87
C LYS A 375 13.47 18.51 -4.65
N GLU A 376 14.16 19.62 -4.78
CA GLU A 376 15.39 19.87 -4.05
C GLU A 376 15.25 19.31 -2.62
N LEU A 377 15.89 18.16 -2.35
CA LEU A 377 16.06 17.67 -0.98
C LEU A 377 16.81 18.76 -0.22
N THR A 378 16.09 19.59 0.52
CA THR A 378 16.65 20.70 1.31
C THR A 378 17.31 20.20 2.59
N ALA A 379 17.15 18.92 2.92
CA ALA A 379 17.81 18.30 4.06
C ALA A 379 19.27 17.98 3.70
N LYS A 380 20.20 18.66 4.38
CA LYS A 380 21.61 18.30 4.45
C LYS A 380 21.82 17.36 5.64
N GLY A 381 22.69 16.36 5.50
CA GLY A 381 23.12 15.49 6.60
C GLY A 381 22.98 13.99 6.34
N ASN A 382 23.55 13.19 7.25
CA ASN A 382 23.76 11.73 7.13
C ASN A 382 22.46 10.92 6.91
N SER A 383 21.30 11.42 7.35
CA SER A 383 20.01 10.72 7.18
C SER A 383 19.54 10.66 5.73
N VAL A 384 19.80 11.70 4.94
CA VAL A 384 19.41 11.75 3.52
C VAL A 384 20.29 10.82 2.71
N LEU A 385 21.59 10.83 2.97
CA LEU A 385 22.51 9.92 2.31
C LEU A 385 22.19 8.46 2.61
N HIS A 386 21.91 8.14 3.87
CA HIS A 386 21.47 6.80 4.27
C HIS A 386 20.27 6.35 3.42
N SER A 387 19.26 7.21 3.26
CA SER A 387 18.08 6.92 2.44
C SER A 387 18.41 6.71 0.96
N ARG A 388 19.35 7.49 0.39
CA ARG A 388 19.77 7.37 -1.01
C ARG A 388 20.47 6.05 -1.28
N MET A 389 21.48 5.74 -0.47
CA MET A 389 22.22 4.48 -0.57
C MET A 389 21.30 3.29 -0.34
N SER A 390 20.52 3.30 0.74
CA SER A 390 19.50 2.29 1.06
C SER A 390 18.58 2.00 -0.14
N THR A 391 18.08 3.05 -0.80
CA THR A 391 17.20 2.87 -1.95
C THR A 391 17.93 2.35 -3.19
N PHE A 392 19.17 2.79 -3.42
CA PHE A 392 20.01 2.28 -4.49
C PHE A 392 20.31 0.77 -4.30
N TYR A 393 20.68 0.34 -3.10
CA TYR A 393 20.89 -1.09 -2.79
C TYR A 393 19.63 -1.91 -2.99
N LYS A 394 18.48 -1.41 -2.53
CA LYS A 394 17.19 -2.06 -2.76
C LYS A 394 16.95 -2.24 -4.25
N ALA A 395 17.18 -1.20 -5.06
CA ALA A 395 17.06 -1.31 -6.51
C ALA A 395 18.03 -2.35 -7.09
N CYS A 396 19.30 -2.35 -6.68
CA CYS A 396 20.26 -3.39 -7.11
C CYS A 396 19.75 -4.80 -6.81
N ASN A 397 19.20 -5.03 -5.61
CA ASN A 397 18.62 -6.31 -5.23
C ASN A 397 17.38 -6.67 -6.08
N ASP A 398 16.41 -5.76 -6.21
CA ASP A 398 15.17 -5.95 -6.97
C ASP A 398 15.45 -6.28 -8.45
N TYR A 399 16.51 -5.71 -9.02
CA TYR A 399 16.94 -5.91 -10.41
C TYR A 399 18.06 -6.96 -10.58
N LYS A 400 18.45 -7.68 -9.53
CA LYS A 400 19.52 -8.70 -9.53
C LYS A 400 20.85 -8.16 -10.09
N VAL A 401 21.19 -6.93 -9.74
CA VAL A 401 22.47 -6.29 -10.04
C VAL A 401 23.41 -6.51 -8.87
N LYS A 402 24.50 -7.22 -9.10
CA LYS A 402 25.56 -7.42 -8.12
C LYS A 402 26.41 -6.15 -8.08
N LEU A 403 26.66 -5.63 -6.88
CA LEU A 403 27.59 -4.51 -6.69
C LEU A 403 29.00 -5.07 -6.53
N ASP A 404 29.95 -4.41 -7.19
CA ASP A 404 31.34 -4.83 -7.19
C ASP A 404 32.00 -4.40 -5.87
N ARG A 405 32.67 -5.35 -5.21
CA ARG A 405 33.24 -5.13 -3.87
C ARG A 405 34.28 -4.02 -3.86
N ASP A 406 35.17 -4.03 -4.84
CA ASP A 406 36.25 -3.07 -5.01
C ASP A 406 35.74 -1.66 -5.39
N VAL A 407 34.61 -1.57 -6.10
CA VAL A 407 33.89 -0.30 -6.30
C VAL A 407 33.38 0.24 -4.97
N LEU A 408 32.74 -0.59 -4.16
CA LEU A 408 32.21 -0.19 -2.86
C LEU A 408 33.31 0.21 -1.88
N GLU A 409 34.46 -0.47 -1.91
CA GLU A 409 35.68 -0.07 -1.20
C GLU A 409 36.13 1.35 -1.55
N GLU A 410 36.20 1.69 -2.83
CA GLU A 410 36.58 3.04 -3.24
C GLU A 410 35.51 4.09 -2.92
N VAL A 411 34.23 3.75 -3.04
CA VAL A 411 33.13 4.65 -2.65
C VAL A 411 33.20 4.96 -1.15
N ILE A 412 33.44 3.96 -0.29
CA ILE A 412 33.44 4.13 1.16
C ILE A 412 34.70 4.85 1.65
N LYS A 413 35.84 4.68 0.99
CA LYS A 413 37.02 5.51 1.25
C LYS A 413 36.77 7.00 0.95
N LYS A 414 35.93 7.29 -0.05
CA LYS A 414 35.55 8.67 -0.42
C LYS A 414 34.40 9.21 0.43
N HIS A 415 33.44 8.35 0.79
CA HIS A 415 32.22 8.67 1.54
C HIS A 415 31.94 7.59 2.60
N PRO A 416 32.67 7.63 3.74
CA PRO A 416 32.58 6.63 4.80
C PRO A 416 31.16 6.44 5.36
N GLU A 417 30.40 7.53 5.40
CA GLU A 417 29.00 7.56 5.83
C GLU A 417 28.04 6.71 4.95
N ALA A 418 28.43 6.38 3.71
CA ALA A 418 27.64 5.55 2.80
C ALA A 418 27.51 4.09 3.29
N ALA A 419 28.48 3.62 4.08
CA ALA A 419 28.49 2.26 4.65
C ALA A 419 27.26 1.99 5.53
N VAL A 420 26.73 3.00 6.21
CA VAL A 420 25.56 2.85 7.08
C VAL A 420 24.29 2.54 6.29
N GLY A 421 24.15 3.09 5.08
CA GLY A 421 23.02 2.80 4.18
C GLY A 421 22.97 1.36 3.66
N MET A 422 24.08 0.63 3.73
CA MET A 422 24.22 -0.76 3.25
C MET A 422 23.62 -1.79 4.20
N HIS A 423 23.50 -1.44 5.48
CA HIS A 423 23.16 -2.36 6.57
C HIS A 423 21.90 -3.20 6.32
N HIS A 424 20.90 -2.61 5.67
CA HIS A 424 19.58 -3.22 5.50
C HIS A 424 19.49 -4.23 4.35
N TYR A 425 20.46 -4.29 3.43
CA TYR A 425 20.25 -4.94 2.13
C TYR A 425 21.33 -5.94 1.70
N THR A 426 22.38 -6.14 2.50
CA THR A 426 23.30 -7.26 2.31
C THR A 426 23.32 -8.15 3.54
N ASP A 427 23.25 -9.46 3.33
CA ASP A 427 23.35 -10.48 4.38
C ASP A 427 24.77 -10.96 4.62
N ASP A 428 25.75 -10.43 3.87
CA ASP A 428 27.16 -10.72 4.12
C ASP A 428 27.67 -9.85 5.28
N GLU A 429 27.60 -10.41 6.49
CA GLU A 429 28.03 -9.74 7.72
C GLU A 429 29.53 -9.41 7.71
N LYS A 430 30.37 -10.27 7.14
CA LYS A 430 31.82 -10.03 7.07
C LYS A 430 32.11 -8.85 6.16
N PHE A 431 31.41 -8.78 5.04
CA PHE A 431 31.48 -7.66 4.11
C PHE A 431 31.03 -6.35 4.77
N LEU A 432 29.90 -6.32 5.49
CA LEU A 432 29.44 -5.12 6.21
C LEU A 432 30.41 -4.65 7.28
N ASN A 433 30.91 -5.58 8.11
CA ASN A 433 31.81 -5.26 9.22
C ASN A 433 33.17 -4.73 8.74
N TYR A 434 33.65 -5.20 7.58
CA TYR A 434 34.83 -4.62 6.93
C TYR A 434 34.64 -3.12 6.62
N PHE A 435 33.48 -2.72 6.09
CA PHE A 435 33.20 -1.33 5.77
C PHE A 435 32.88 -0.46 6.97
N TYR A 436 32.28 -1.01 8.01
CA TYR A 436 32.04 -0.27 9.25
C TYR A 436 33.34 0.22 9.87
N LYS A 437 34.42 -0.56 9.79
CA LYS A 437 35.73 -0.10 10.28
C LYS A 437 36.18 1.16 9.55
N TRP A 438 36.06 1.21 8.23
CA TRP A 438 36.35 2.43 7.46
C TRP A 438 35.46 3.61 7.87
N ALA A 439 34.16 3.38 8.03
CA ALA A 439 33.24 4.40 8.53
C ALA A 439 33.62 4.92 9.93
N PHE A 440 34.13 4.05 10.79
CA PHE A 440 34.50 4.41 12.16
C PHE A 440 35.83 5.14 12.28
N ILE A 441 36.79 4.91 11.36
CA ILE A 441 38.02 5.72 11.30
C ILE A 441 37.66 7.20 11.10
N GLU A 442 36.65 7.46 10.27
CA GLU A 442 36.29 8.81 9.82
C GLU A 442 35.28 9.47 10.75
N ASP A 443 34.26 8.73 11.21
CA ASP A 443 33.31 9.18 12.21
C ASP A 443 32.88 8.04 13.14
N PRO A 444 33.51 7.91 14.32
CA PRO A 444 33.14 6.89 15.30
C PRO A 444 31.68 6.98 15.77
N LEU A 445 30.99 8.13 15.63
CA LEU A 445 29.58 8.26 16.02
C LEU A 445 28.61 7.48 15.12
N GLN A 446 29.05 7.03 13.94
CA GLN A 446 28.24 6.18 13.06
C GLN A 446 27.84 4.85 13.72
N VAL A 447 28.62 4.38 14.70
CA VAL A 447 28.30 3.16 15.46
C VAL A 447 26.98 3.31 16.22
N LYS A 448 26.63 4.53 16.65
CA LYS A 448 25.35 4.79 17.32
C LYS A 448 24.18 4.49 16.37
N VAL A 449 24.27 4.94 15.12
CA VAL A 449 23.23 4.70 14.12
C VAL A 449 23.05 3.20 13.88
N LEU A 450 24.15 2.45 13.76
CA LEU A 450 24.12 1.01 13.55
C LEU A 450 23.57 0.22 14.76
N LEU A 451 23.84 0.69 15.98
CA LEU A 451 23.31 0.10 17.22
C LEU A 451 21.88 0.53 17.54
N GLU A 452 21.34 1.54 16.87
CA GLU A 452 19.92 1.88 16.96
C GLU A 452 19.05 0.96 16.09
N LEU A 453 19.66 0.26 15.11
CA LEU A 453 18.97 -0.72 14.27
C LEU A 453 18.72 -2.02 15.04
N GLU A 454 17.44 -2.42 15.14
CA GLU A 454 16.99 -3.62 15.87
C GLU A 454 17.68 -4.91 15.39
N LYS A 455 18.07 -4.96 14.11
CA LYS A 455 18.76 -6.10 13.49
C LYS A 455 20.25 -5.85 13.26
N SER A 456 20.91 -5.15 14.18
CA SER A 456 22.32 -4.79 14.01
C SER A 456 23.21 -6.02 13.72
N LYS A 457 23.83 -6.02 12.52
CA LYS A 457 24.85 -6.97 12.03
C LYS A 457 26.28 -6.58 12.43
N LEU A 458 26.46 -5.54 13.25
CA LEU A 458 27.77 -5.15 13.76
C LEU A 458 28.33 -6.28 14.63
N ASP A 459 29.57 -6.69 14.38
CA ASP A 459 30.27 -7.69 15.18
C ASP A 459 31.05 -7.06 16.33
N VAL A 460 31.48 -7.91 17.27
CA VAL A 460 32.22 -7.51 18.46
C VAL A 460 33.52 -6.80 18.09
N ASP A 461 34.23 -7.30 17.09
CA ASP A 461 35.55 -6.78 16.70
C ASP A 461 35.46 -5.40 16.05
N SER A 462 34.39 -5.15 15.31
CA SER A 462 34.11 -3.86 14.68
C SER A 462 33.60 -2.84 15.68
N LEU A 463 32.83 -3.27 16.70
CA LEU A 463 32.49 -2.40 17.82
C LEU A 463 33.72 -2.04 18.67
N ILE A 464 34.57 -3.02 18.99
CA ILE A 464 35.85 -2.77 19.68
C ILE A 464 36.70 -1.80 18.87
N PHE A 465 36.79 -2.00 17.56
CA PHE A 465 37.48 -1.10 16.66
C PHE A 465 36.90 0.33 16.75
N ALA A 466 35.58 0.48 16.63
CA ALA A 466 34.91 1.79 16.76
C ALA A 466 35.22 2.50 18.08
N MET A 467 35.28 1.75 19.18
CA MET A 467 35.60 2.28 20.49
C MET A 467 37.05 2.76 20.59
N LYS A 468 37.99 2.09 19.91
CA LYS A 468 39.39 2.51 19.86
C LYS A 468 39.53 3.80 19.07
N GLU A 469 38.97 3.87 17.86
CA GLU A 469 38.97 5.09 17.04
C GLU A 469 38.33 6.26 17.80
N ALA A 470 37.18 6.02 18.46
CA ALA A 470 36.52 7.02 19.31
C ALA A 470 37.43 7.54 20.43
N ASN A 471 38.21 6.67 21.06
CA ASN A 471 39.11 7.06 22.13
C ASN A 471 40.32 7.85 21.61
N GLU A 472 40.85 7.49 20.44
CA GLU A 472 41.94 8.23 19.80
C GLU A 472 41.55 9.67 19.50
N ILE A 473 40.31 9.90 19.03
CA ILE A 473 39.76 11.24 18.84
C ILE A 473 39.24 11.90 20.13
N LYS A 474 39.49 11.28 21.31
CA LYS A 474 39.05 11.74 22.63
C LYS A 474 37.54 11.95 22.75
N LEU A 475 36.75 11.13 22.06
CA LEU A 475 35.30 11.13 22.21
C LEU A 475 34.97 10.78 23.67
N GLY A 476 34.20 11.65 24.34
CA GLY A 476 33.94 11.52 25.77
C GLY A 476 33.45 10.12 26.15
N SER A 477 34.01 9.56 27.23
CA SER A 477 33.74 8.20 27.71
C SER A 477 32.25 7.87 27.81
N GLY A 478 31.39 8.86 28.14
CA GLY A 478 29.93 8.79 28.11
C GLY A 478 29.33 8.16 26.83
N LYS A 479 29.91 8.45 25.66
CA LYS A 479 29.43 7.93 24.36
C LYS A 479 29.75 6.45 24.19
N ILE A 480 30.97 6.05 24.57
CA ILE A 480 31.40 4.64 24.54
C ILE A 480 30.51 3.80 25.47
N VAL A 481 30.18 4.31 26.67
CA VAL A 481 29.23 3.64 27.59
C VAL A 481 27.89 3.42 26.93
N THR A 482 27.39 4.45 26.25
CA THR A 482 26.09 4.42 25.61
C THR A 482 26.05 3.32 24.54
N TRP A 483 27.12 3.17 23.75
CA TRP A 483 27.21 2.12 22.72
C TRP A 483 27.23 0.73 23.32
N VAL A 484 28.03 0.54 24.37
CA VAL A 484 28.18 -0.76 25.00
C VAL A 484 26.92 -1.18 25.76
N ASN A 485 26.27 -0.25 26.46
CA ASN A 485 24.96 -0.47 27.06
C ASN A 485 23.92 -0.79 26.00
N ARG A 486 23.95 -0.10 24.84
CA ARG A 486 23.03 -0.38 23.74
C ARG A 486 23.26 -1.76 23.13
N TRP A 487 24.52 -2.19 22.99
CA TRP A 487 24.85 -3.56 22.60
C TRP A 487 24.24 -4.57 23.57
N TYR A 488 24.42 -4.34 24.88
CA TYR A 488 23.83 -5.19 25.91
C TYR A 488 22.30 -5.22 25.86
N GLU A 489 21.65 -4.07 25.65
CA GLU A 489 20.19 -4.00 25.49
C GLU A 489 19.69 -4.84 24.33
N LEU A 490 20.40 -4.83 23.20
CA LEU A 490 20.02 -5.53 21.97
C LEU A 490 20.37 -7.03 21.99
N LYS A 491 21.58 -7.37 22.41
CA LYS A 491 22.11 -8.74 22.33
C LYS A 491 21.93 -9.53 23.64
N LYS A 492 21.56 -8.84 24.74
CA LYS A 492 21.40 -9.39 26.10
C LYS A 492 22.66 -10.03 26.69
N GLU A 493 23.79 -9.89 26.01
CA GLU A 493 25.11 -10.35 26.45
C GLU A 493 26.18 -9.35 26.00
N VAL A 494 27.26 -9.25 26.79
CA VAL A 494 28.48 -8.53 26.40
C VAL A 494 29.61 -9.54 26.38
N PRO A 495 30.18 -9.87 25.21
CA PRO A 495 31.29 -10.83 25.14
C PRO A 495 32.49 -10.37 25.97
N LEU A 496 33.20 -11.31 26.61
CA LEU A 496 34.37 -11.00 27.47
C LEU A 496 35.40 -10.12 26.75
N LYS A 497 35.63 -10.39 25.45
CA LYS A 497 36.51 -9.58 24.60
C LYS A 497 36.09 -8.10 24.52
N LEU A 498 34.78 -7.83 24.44
CA LEU A 498 34.21 -6.48 24.42
C LEU A 498 34.29 -5.82 25.81
N GLN A 499 34.05 -6.59 26.87
CA GLN A 499 34.20 -6.12 28.25
C GLN A 499 35.65 -5.70 28.53
N LEU A 500 36.63 -6.55 28.19
CA LEU A 500 38.05 -6.27 28.37
C LEU A 500 38.50 -5.06 27.54
N ALA A 501 38.07 -4.97 26.28
CA ALA A 501 38.36 -3.81 25.45
C ALA A 501 37.74 -2.51 25.99
N ALA A 502 36.51 -2.55 26.51
CA ALA A 502 35.89 -1.38 27.12
C ALA A 502 36.63 -0.88 28.36
N ILE A 503 37.13 -1.80 29.19
CA ILE A 503 37.91 -1.46 30.38
C ILE A 503 39.29 -0.89 30.00
N ASP A 504 39.94 -1.47 28.99
CA ASP A 504 41.22 -1.01 28.46
C ASP A 504 41.10 0.42 27.91
N ILE A 505 40.07 0.66 27.10
CA ILE A 505 39.80 1.96 26.48
C ILE A 505 39.31 2.98 27.52
N TRP A 506 38.50 2.53 28.47
CA TRP A 506 37.95 3.39 29.51
C TRP A 506 38.03 2.69 30.88
N PRO A 507 39.08 2.99 31.67
CA PRO A 507 39.32 2.38 32.97
C PRO A 507 38.25 2.62 34.07
N GLY A 508 37.05 3.10 33.74
CA GLY A 508 35.91 3.32 34.64
C GLY A 508 34.65 2.54 34.28
N SER A 509 34.71 1.74 33.22
CA SER A 509 33.55 1.11 32.60
C SER A 509 33.08 -0.15 33.34
N ALA A 510 33.92 -0.75 34.17
CA ALA A 510 33.72 -2.10 34.69
C ALA A 510 32.46 -2.20 35.57
N LYS A 511 32.19 -1.14 36.33
CA LYS A 511 30.96 -0.97 37.12
C LYS A 511 29.64 -0.98 36.33
N TYR A 512 29.67 -0.86 35.00
CA TYR A 512 28.47 -0.82 34.15
C TYR A 512 28.12 -2.17 33.51
N PHE A 513 28.97 -3.18 33.62
CA PHE A 513 28.76 -4.50 33.00
C PHE A 513 28.02 -5.52 33.89
N GLY A 514 27.36 -5.04 34.94
CA GLY A 514 26.68 -5.87 35.94
C GLY A 514 27.65 -6.56 36.89
N ASP A 515 27.11 -7.34 37.83
CA ASP A 515 27.67 -7.91 39.07
C ASP A 515 28.91 -8.85 38.94
N SER A 516 29.79 -8.60 37.97
CA SER A 516 31.11 -9.21 37.89
C SER A 516 32.05 -8.51 38.87
N LYS A 517 32.11 -9.01 40.10
CA LYS A 517 33.17 -8.67 41.07
C LYS A 517 34.57 -8.85 40.47
N ASP A 518 34.70 -9.65 39.41
CA ASP A 518 35.94 -9.86 38.65
C ASP A 518 36.30 -8.64 37.78
N LEU A 519 35.31 -7.90 37.25
CA LEU A 519 35.54 -6.67 36.49
C LEU A 519 35.90 -5.48 37.37
N GLU A 520 35.29 -5.34 38.56
CA GLU A 520 35.71 -4.33 39.56
C GLU A 520 37.13 -4.60 40.09
N ALA A 521 37.54 -5.87 40.19
CA ALA A 521 38.90 -6.26 40.54
C ALA A 521 39.89 -5.90 39.41
N PHE A 522 39.49 -6.07 38.15
CA PHE A 522 40.28 -5.68 36.97
C PHE A 522 40.44 -4.15 36.84
N GLU A 523 39.37 -3.39 37.11
CA GLU A 523 39.35 -1.92 37.11
C GLU A 523 40.27 -1.32 38.20
N LYS A 524 40.35 -1.97 39.38
CA LYS A 524 41.25 -1.57 40.47
C LYS A 524 42.72 -1.86 40.19
N ILE A 525 43.03 -2.83 39.32
CA ILE A 525 44.40 -3.19 38.92
C ILE A 525 44.95 -2.22 37.87
N LEU A 526 44.11 -1.75 36.94
CA LEU A 526 44.50 -0.82 35.87
C LEU A 526 44.70 0.63 36.34
N LYS A 527 44.20 0.99 37.54
CA LYS A 527 44.20 2.36 38.09
C LYS A 527 45.36 2.70 39.03
N SER A 528 46.33 1.82 39.29
CA SER A 528 47.43 2.14 40.21
C SER A 528 48.70 2.57 39.47
N ASP A 529 49.08 3.84 39.60
CA ASP A 529 50.37 4.36 39.13
C ASP A 529 51.49 3.93 40.12
N GLN A 530 52.12 2.77 39.84
CA GLN A 530 53.38 2.28 40.45
C GLN A 530 53.29 1.74 41.92
N PRO A 531 54.24 0.91 42.39
CA PRO A 531 54.15 -0.56 42.33
C PRO A 531 53.89 -1.21 43.71
N ASP A 532 53.82 -0.41 44.78
CA ASP A 532 53.89 -0.89 46.17
C ASP A 532 52.57 -0.79 46.95
N GLY A 533 51.53 -0.23 46.35
CA GLY A 533 50.21 -0.02 46.97
C GLY A 533 49.41 -1.30 47.25
N ILE A 534 49.77 -2.43 46.64
CA ILE A 534 49.13 -3.71 46.92
C ILE A 534 49.41 -4.13 48.37
N LYS A 535 50.63 -3.94 48.90
CA LYS A 535 51.02 -4.45 50.23
C LYS A 535 50.40 -3.71 51.42
N GLY A 536 50.13 -2.41 51.28
CA GLY A 536 49.63 -1.55 52.37
C GLY A 536 48.14 -1.71 52.64
N TYR A 537 47.32 -1.94 51.58
CA TYR A 537 45.92 -2.26 51.78
C TYR A 537 45.80 -3.59 52.53
N PHE A 538 46.68 -4.57 52.28
CA PHE A 538 46.59 -5.92 52.82
C PHE A 538 46.84 -6.11 54.33
N MET A 539 47.48 -5.18 55.03
CA MET A 539 47.97 -5.43 56.41
C MET A 539 47.08 -4.90 57.54
N ASN A 540 46.14 -3.97 57.31
CA ASN A 540 45.31 -3.42 58.38
C ASN A 540 43.79 -3.47 58.11
N ASN A 541 43.32 -4.22 57.10
CA ASN A 541 41.91 -4.15 56.72
C ASN A 541 41.30 -5.41 56.06
N SER A 542 41.37 -6.60 56.69
CA SER A 542 40.64 -7.87 56.37
C SER A 542 40.50 -8.40 54.92
N THR A 543 40.94 -7.68 53.90
CA THR A 543 42.09 -7.99 53.04
C THR A 543 42.50 -9.44 52.85
N LYS A 544 41.67 -10.17 52.09
CA LYS A 544 42.13 -11.31 51.27
C LYS A 544 42.13 -10.95 49.80
N SER A 545 43.27 -11.21 49.17
CA SER A 545 43.61 -10.87 47.79
C SER A 545 43.10 -11.93 46.82
N ILE A 546 43.18 -11.61 45.54
CA ILE A 546 43.09 -12.57 44.43
C ILE A 546 44.11 -13.73 44.53
N THR A 547 45.12 -13.70 45.42
CA THR A 547 45.97 -14.89 45.71
C THR A 547 45.34 -15.87 46.70
N ASP A 548 44.18 -15.56 47.28
CA ASP A 548 43.33 -16.57 47.93
C ASP A 548 42.28 -17.16 46.97
N PHE A 549 42.03 -16.52 45.82
CA PHE A 549 41.33 -17.16 44.68
C PHE A 549 42.25 -18.04 43.83
N SER A 550 43.58 -17.84 43.91
CA SER A 550 44.56 -18.84 43.45
C SER A 550 44.68 -20.03 44.41
N LYS A 551 43.71 -20.25 45.31
CA LYS A 551 43.58 -21.48 46.11
C LYS A 551 42.22 -22.15 45.92
N ASP A 552 41.35 -21.62 45.05
CA ASP A 552 40.23 -22.38 44.49
C ASP A 552 40.72 -23.03 43.19
N PRO A 553 40.99 -24.35 43.19
CA PRO A 553 41.47 -25.04 42.00
C PRO A 553 40.56 -24.85 40.79
N LYS A 554 39.26 -24.56 40.99
CA LYS A 554 38.28 -24.42 39.90
C LYS A 554 38.32 -23.07 39.17
N PHE A 555 38.91 -22.02 39.74
CA PHE A 555 39.03 -20.69 39.12
C PHE A 555 40.26 -20.59 38.23
N GLU A 556 41.41 -21.06 38.75
CA GLU A 556 42.66 -21.14 37.99
C GLU A 556 42.50 -22.04 36.74
N ILE A 557 41.79 -23.17 36.87
CA ILE A 557 41.45 -24.09 35.76
C ILE A 557 40.64 -23.42 34.63
N ARG A 558 39.67 -22.55 34.94
CA ARG A 558 38.80 -21.93 33.92
C ARG A 558 39.51 -20.83 33.13
N VAL A 559 40.35 -20.06 33.79
CA VAL A 559 41.19 -19.05 33.12
C VAL A 559 42.21 -19.72 32.20
N ILE A 560 42.77 -20.86 32.63
CA ILE A 560 43.58 -21.75 31.80
C ILE A 560 42.82 -22.21 30.55
N ASP A 561 41.59 -22.69 30.68
CA ASP A 561 40.83 -23.17 29.52
C ASP A 561 40.52 -22.09 28.47
N ILE A 562 40.18 -20.87 28.88
CA ILE A 562 39.90 -19.75 27.95
C ILE A 562 41.19 -19.36 27.22
N ILE A 563 42.28 -19.21 27.97
CA ILE A 563 43.58 -18.84 27.42
C ILE A 563 44.08 -19.91 26.47
N VAL A 564 44.01 -21.19 26.85
CA VAL A 564 44.51 -22.30 26.03
C VAL A 564 43.68 -22.49 24.77
N ASN A 565 42.35 -22.34 24.84
CA ASN A 565 41.49 -22.51 23.65
C ASN A 565 41.63 -21.36 22.66
N ASP A 566 41.70 -20.10 23.12
CA ASP A 566 41.94 -18.97 22.23
C ASP A 566 43.38 -19.02 21.68
N TYR A 567 44.37 -19.37 22.51
CA TYR A 567 45.76 -19.56 22.10
C TYR A 567 45.90 -20.64 21.01
N PHE A 568 45.23 -21.78 21.16
CA PHE A 568 45.26 -22.83 20.15
C PHE A 568 44.44 -22.53 18.90
N LYS A 569 43.40 -21.71 19.01
CA LYS A 569 42.67 -21.20 17.85
C LYS A 569 43.52 -20.23 17.03
N ASP A 570 44.37 -19.46 17.71
CA ASP A 570 45.32 -18.51 17.12
C ASP A 570 46.55 -19.20 16.51
N LEU A 571 47.00 -20.32 17.08
CA LEU A 571 48.05 -21.15 16.47
C LEU A 571 47.62 -21.78 15.13
N GLY A 572 46.32 -21.88 14.88
CA GLY A 572 45.75 -22.29 13.60
C GLY A 572 45.91 -23.79 13.29
N SER A 573 45.17 -24.28 12.28
CA SER A 573 45.11 -25.73 11.96
C SER A 573 46.45 -26.32 11.50
N GLU A 574 47.35 -25.50 10.98
CA GLU A 574 48.58 -25.97 10.34
C GLU A 574 49.68 -26.32 11.34
N PHE A 575 49.72 -25.63 12.48
CA PHE A 575 50.58 -25.99 13.61
C PHE A 575 50.32 -27.44 14.06
N PHE A 576 49.05 -27.84 14.12
CA PHE A 576 48.66 -29.19 14.53
C PHE A 576 48.99 -30.24 13.48
N LYS A 577 48.84 -29.93 12.18
CA LYS A 577 49.27 -30.82 11.09
C LYS A 577 50.78 -31.03 11.02
N GLN A 578 51.56 -30.03 11.44
CA GLN A 578 53.03 -30.16 11.53
C GLN A 578 53.42 -31.02 12.72
N LEU A 579 52.80 -30.78 13.89
CA LEU A 579 52.99 -31.61 15.08
C LEU A 579 52.68 -33.10 14.83
N GLU A 580 51.77 -33.44 13.91
CA GLU A 580 51.45 -34.82 13.52
C GLU A 580 52.56 -35.56 12.77
N LYS A 581 53.47 -34.85 12.11
CA LYS A 581 54.55 -35.43 11.30
C LYS A 581 55.86 -35.63 12.07
N GLU A 582 55.99 -35.02 13.24
CA GLU A 582 57.17 -35.12 14.11
C GLU A 582 57.16 -36.41 14.93
N THR A 583 58.36 -36.85 15.36
CA THR A 583 58.50 -37.96 16.31
C THR A 583 57.87 -37.62 17.66
N GLU A 584 57.58 -38.64 18.48
CA GLU A 584 56.88 -38.46 19.76
C GLU A 584 57.67 -37.55 20.71
N GLU A 585 58.99 -37.68 20.71
CA GLU A 585 59.89 -36.90 21.55
C GLU A 585 59.98 -35.44 21.10
N GLU A 586 60.06 -35.19 19.79
CA GLU A 586 60.06 -33.83 19.22
C GLU A 586 58.72 -33.11 19.41
N ARG A 587 57.60 -33.84 19.28
CA ARG A 587 56.25 -33.30 19.53
C ARG A 587 56.06 -32.90 20.98
N LYS A 588 56.54 -33.74 21.90
CA LYS A 588 56.48 -33.48 23.34
C LYS A 588 57.29 -32.24 23.70
N ASN A 589 58.53 -32.13 23.20
CA ASN A 589 59.37 -30.94 23.42
C ASN A 589 58.72 -29.65 22.90
N LYS A 590 58.09 -29.68 21.72
CA LYS A 590 57.37 -28.51 21.16
C LYS A 590 56.13 -28.11 21.96
N LEU A 591 55.37 -29.07 22.51
CA LEU A 591 54.22 -28.77 23.37
C LEU A 591 54.64 -28.32 24.77
N ASP A 592 55.72 -28.90 25.31
CA ASP A 592 56.34 -28.46 26.56
C ASP A 592 56.87 -27.02 26.46
N GLU A 593 57.43 -26.65 25.30
CA GLU A 593 57.79 -25.26 25.00
C GLU A 593 56.57 -24.34 24.99
N GLN A 594 55.43 -24.73 24.39
CA GLN A 594 54.19 -23.94 24.43
C GLN A 594 53.57 -23.87 25.83
N TYR A 595 53.64 -24.96 26.59
CA TYR A 595 53.19 -25.03 27.97
C TYR A 595 54.01 -24.10 28.86
N ASN A 596 55.34 -24.17 28.75
CA ASN A 596 56.26 -23.27 29.42
C ASN A 596 56.03 -21.83 28.95
N TYR A 597 55.75 -21.60 27.67
CA TYR A 597 55.39 -20.29 27.16
C TYR A 597 54.12 -19.76 27.81
N ILE A 598 53.04 -20.53 27.91
CA ILE A 598 51.79 -20.08 28.54
C ILE A 598 51.98 -19.85 30.04
N ILE A 599 52.67 -20.75 30.75
CA ILE A 599 52.99 -20.57 32.17
C ILE A 599 53.84 -19.31 32.39
N PHE A 600 54.95 -19.21 31.67
CA PHE A 600 55.97 -18.19 31.91
C PHE A 600 55.54 -16.83 31.36
N ASN A 601 54.81 -16.79 30.23
CA ASN A 601 54.47 -15.55 29.54
C ASN A 601 53.01 -15.11 29.71
N VAL A 602 52.04 -16.03 29.84
CA VAL A 602 50.62 -15.66 29.97
C VAL A 602 50.18 -15.63 31.44
N PHE A 603 50.59 -16.62 32.24
CA PHE A 603 50.24 -16.65 33.68
C PHE A 603 51.23 -15.87 34.56
N ARG A 604 52.52 -15.85 34.19
CA ARG A 604 53.62 -15.08 34.84
C ARG A 604 53.76 -15.29 36.36
N ARG A 605 53.14 -16.34 36.91
CA ARG A 605 53.22 -16.72 38.32
C ARG A 605 53.14 -18.24 38.45
N LYS A 606 53.62 -18.76 39.58
CA LYS A 606 53.55 -20.19 39.90
C LYS A 606 52.09 -20.58 40.13
N LEU A 607 51.57 -21.47 39.30
CA LEU A 607 50.20 -21.97 39.43
C LEU A 607 50.11 -22.84 40.69
N THR A 608 48.89 -23.10 41.17
CA THR A 608 48.75 -24.18 42.16
C THR A 608 49.18 -25.49 41.54
N SER A 609 49.62 -26.44 42.36
CA SER A 609 49.99 -27.78 41.88
C SER A 609 48.84 -28.47 41.10
N ASN A 610 47.57 -28.12 41.36
CA ASN A 610 46.43 -28.58 40.57
C ASN A 610 46.26 -27.79 39.25
N GLY A 611 46.47 -26.48 39.24
CA GLY A 611 46.41 -25.64 38.03
C GLY A 611 47.56 -25.91 37.05
N GLU A 612 48.78 -26.10 37.56
CA GLU A 612 49.96 -26.54 36.79
C GLU A 612 49.69 -27.92 36.16
N LYS A 613 49.21 -28.89 36.97
CA LYS A 613 48.83 -30.22 36.47
C LYS A 613 47.69 -30.15 35.43
N HIS A 614 46.74 -29.23 35.58
CA HIS A 614 45.63 -29.07 34.65
C HIS A 614 46.05 -28.42 33.32
N LEU A 615 46.80 -27.32 33.37
CA LEU A 615 47.35 -26.68 32.17
C LEU A 615 48.25 -27.65 31.40
N TYR A 616 49.06 -28.44 32.12
CA TYR A 616 49.93 -29.44 31.50
C TYR A 616 49.09 -30.52 30.81
N ASN A 617 48.08 -31.05 31.50
CA ASN A 617 47.15 -32.00 30.92
C ASN A 617 46.37 -31.42 29.72
N ARG A 618 46.00 -30.13 29.70
CA ARG A 618 45.28 -29.51 28.59
C ARG A 618 46.15 -29.24 27.37
N MET A 619 47.41 -28.86 27.57
CA MET A 619 48.39 -28.68 26.50
C MET A 619 48.77 -30.02 25.84
N HIS A 620 48.99 -31.06 26.65
CA HIS A 620 49.48 -32.34 26.13
C HIS A 620 48.36 -33.33 25.72
N ASN A 621 47.14 -33.21 26.26
CA ASN A 621 45.99 -34.02 25.82
C ASN A 621 45.13 -33.36 24.74
N TYR A 622 45.58 -32.24 24.14
CA TYR A 622 44.79 -31.53 23.13
C TYR A 622 44.42 -32.41 21.90
N LYS A 623 45.13 -33.52 21.68
CA LYS A 623 44.86 -34.51 20.60
C LYS A 623 43.73 -35.52 20.88
N THR A 624 43.20 -35.68 22.11
CA THR A 624 42.19 -36.73 22.40
C THR A 624 40.73 -36.25 22.47
N GLN A 625 40.44 -34.96 22.25
CA GLN A 625 39.06 -34.42 22.34
C GLN A 625 38.51 -33.88 21.02
N LYS A 626 39.09 -34.26 19.89
CA LYS A 626 38.49 -34.02 18.57
C LYS A 626 38.47 -35.28 17.73
#